data_AF-A0A1E3XE79-F1
#
_entry.id   AF-A0A1E3XE79-F1
#
_cell.length_a   1.000
_cell.length_b   1.000
_cell.length_c   1.000
_cell.angle_alpha   90.00
_cell.angle_beta   90.00
_cell.angle_gamma   90.00
#
_symmetry.space_group_name_H-M   'P 1'
#
loop_
_entity.id
_entity.type
_entity.pdbx_description
1 polymer ?
#
loop_
_entity_poly.entity_id
_entity_poly.type
_entity_poly.pdbx_seq_one_letter_code
_entity_poly.pdbx_strand_id
1 'polypeptide(L)'
;MIDDLLIVNAVAMQTSVVGDYVYRVEQPSIAMGKIPGVTVINVSTISPYFEALCLQADVLILHLLTEHDLLPIIEERKQKKLATVYEISDNFVAGQSGVGIKRWFSDPVNVASAFQLIRMADASQVTGEGILEKYSFLNSNMVIFENQISELGQYKETTSNSIVIGWAGSSGHTEDLKQISQTIVDICNKYPNVSFSFMGDDEQFINIFSCIPESQKTYTPPGTLKDYFRFLEALDIGIATMIDTPYNHCRSDIKFVEYASRGVIPVLSAITQYKKHAVHGSNAFLFEDNNKLKTILEDLIQNQTLRQKVARNTYEYIRSYRMEDQHAKNRIEYYKNLCKKRAVKDNKAFKLSNLSQASESFDVEKTETEVLLYKGVTDEANGNVQSARSLYQKAHELMPDYYLPLFWLGYSYMRHKENEKAIEFFNRAIEINPRSVRSLLYLGNILESREKEKALSVYETALSVSSSYVPCIEAIALLCEKNRDYSNAAKFYNNALEANPFYGNAALGLGRVFTALGNKENALEAFQVAADISPSHTESQYKLAECLFEAGNLEEAANYCLKAMEIDRNYTPTHTLMNKLLKSKLL
;
A
#
# COMPACT_ATOMS: atom_id res chain seq x y z
N MET A 1 -17.38 -11.67 -32.22
CA MET A 1 -17.46 -12.01 -30.79
C MET A 1 -16.17 -12.72 -30.46
N ILE A 2 -15.28 -12.07 -29.73
CA ILE A 2 -14.05 -12.70 -29.24
C ILE A 2 -14.24 -12.68 -27.73
N ASP A 3 -14.57 -13.86 -27.19
CA ASP A 3 -15.23 -14.03 -25.90
C ASP A 3 -14.27 -14.14 -24.71
N ASP A 4 -12.95 -14.18 -24.94
CA ASP A 4 -11.95 -14.40 -23.88
C ASP A 4 -11.26 -13.09 -23.44
N LEU A 5 -11.32 -12.78 -22.15
CA LEU A 5 -10.67 -11.65 -21.47
C LEU A 5 -9.58 -12.18 -20.51
N LEU A 6 -8.34 -11.76 -20.71
CA LEU A 6 -7.24 -12.05 -19.77
C LEU A 6 -6.96 -10.88 -18.83
N ILE A 7 -7.20 -11.10 -17.55
CA ILE A 7 -6.88 -10.17 -16.47
C ILE A 7 -5.65 -10.68 -15.72
N VAL A 8 -4.68 -9.80 -15.48
CA VAL A 8 -3.52 -10.11 -14.63
C VAL A 8 -3.50 -9.15 -13.45
N ASN A 9 -3.58 -9.69 -12.23
CA ASN A 9 -3.28 -8.95 -11.01
C ASN A 9 -1.79 -9.05 -10.71
N ALA A 10 -1.10 -7.92 -10.77
CA ALA A 10 0.26 -7.78 -10.28
C ALA A 10 0.21 -7.40 -8.80
N VAL A 11 0.85 -8.22 -7.96
CA VAL A 11 0.92 -8.04 -6.50
C VAL A 11 2.37 -8.10 -6.05
N ALA A 12 2.71 -7.41 -4.95
CA ALA A 12 4.08 -7.42 -4.43
C ALA A 12 4.46 -8.84 -4.02
N MET A 13 3.55 -9.49 -3.28
CA MET A 13 3.63 -10.90 -2.91
C MET A 13 2.23 -11.50 -2.82
N GLN A 14 2.10 -12.78 -3.20
CA GLN A 14 0.85 -13.53 -2.96
C GLN A 14 0.80 -13.98 -1.49
N THR A 15 -0.05 -13.38 -0.66
CA THR A 15 -0.17 -13.68 0.78
C THR A 15 -1.63 -13.95 1.17
N SER A 16 -2.04 -15.21 1.20
CA SER A 16 -3.40 -15.63 1.57
C SER A 16 -3.77 -15.42 3.05
N VAL A 17 -2.87 -14.82 3.84
CA VAL A 17 -3.08 -14.53 5.27
C VAL A 17 -3.42 -13.06 5.54
N VAL A 18 -3.29 -12.18 4.54
CA VAL A 18 -3.55 -10.74 4.69
C VAL A 18 -4.93 -10.40 4.13
N GLY A 19 -5.77 -9.75 4.93
CA GLY A 19 -7.14 -9.39 4.55
C GLY A 19 -7.21 -8.61 3.23
N ASP A 20 -6.31 -7.65 3.01
CA ASP A 20 -6.30 -6.86 1.76
C ASP A 20 -6.06 -7.74 0.52
N TYR A 21 -5.12 -8.70 0.59
CA TYR A 21 -4.92 -9.64 -0.53
C TYR A 21 -6.17 -10.48 -0.76
N VAL A 22 -6.78 -11.00 0.30
CA VAL A 22 -7.98 -11.83 0.21
C VAL A 22 -9.14 -11.09 -0.46
N TYR A 23 -9.48 -9.90 0.03
CA TYR A 23 -10.67 -9.16 -0.40
C TYR A 23 -10.47 -8.34 -1.67
N ARG A 24 -9.21 -8.02 -2.04
CA ARG A 24 -8.92 -7.20 -3.22
C ARG A 24 -8.37 -7.99 -4.40
N VAL A 25 -7.71 -9.12 -4.12
CA VAL A 25 -7.07 -9.96 -5.14
C VAL A 25 -7.76 -11.32 -5.22
N GLU A 26 -7.69 -12.13 -4.17
CA GLU A 26 -8.06 -13.56 -4.23
C GLU A 26 -9.54 -13.78 -4.51
N GLN A 27 -10.43 -13.30 -3.64
CA GLN A 27 -11.87 -13.54 -3.76
C GLN A 27 -12.47 -12.91 -5.04
N PRO A 28 -12.14 -11.65 -5.41
CA PRO A 28 -12.60 -11.10 -6.68
C PRO A 28 -12.07 -11.88 -7.89
N SER A 29 -10.83 -12.35 -7.86
CA SER A 29 -10.25 -13.13 -8.95
C SER A 29 -10.99 -14.44 -9.16
N ILE A 30 -11.28 -15.16 -8.06
CA ILE A 30 -12.06 -16.40 -8.09
C ILE A 30 -13.45 -16.15 -8.69
N ALA A 31 -14.16 -15.11 -8.22
CA ALA A 31 -15.51 -14.82 -8.69
C ALA A 31 -15.55 -14.37 -10.16
N MET A 32 -14.60 -13.54 -10.58
CA MET A 32 -14.43 -13.14 -11.98
C MET A 32 -14.05 -14.32 -12.87
N GLY A 33 -13.17 -15.19 -12.38
CA GLY A 33 -12.77 -16.43 -13.03
C GLY A 33 -13.87 -17.49 -13.08
N LYS A 34 -15.07 -17.28 -12.53
CA LYS A 34 -16.26 -18.13 -12.80
C LYS A 34 -17.06 -17.66 -14.01
N ILE A 35 -16.76 -16.48 -14.55
CA ILE A 35 -17.49 -15.92 -15.69
C ILE A 35 -16.96 -16.55 -16.98
N PRO A 36 -17.84 -17.08 -17.85
CA PRO A 36 -17.41 -17.68 -19.12
C PRO A 36 -16.57 -16.72 -19.96
N GLY A 37 -15.44 -17.21 -20.46
CA GLY A 37 -14.51 -16.43 -21.26
C GLY A 37 -13.71 -15.39 -20.45
N VAL A 38 -13.54 -15.61 -19.14
CA VAL A 38 -12.66 -14.79 -18.31
C VAL A 38 -11.59 -15.66 -17.68
N THR A 39 -10.34 -15.24 -17.85
CA THR A 39 -9.18 -15.81 -17.16
C THR A 39 -8.57 -14.74 -16.28
N VAL A 40 -8.37 -15.05 -15.00
CA VAL A 40 -7.69 -14.16 -14.05
C VAL A 40 -6.42 -14.83 -13.54
N ILE A 41 -5.30 -14.13 -13.62
CA ILE A 41 -3.99 -14.60 -13.15
C ILE A 41 -3.45 -13.64 -12.11
N ASN A 42 -3.09 -14.14 -10.94
CA ASN A 42 -2.40 -13.37 -9.91
C ASN A 42 -0.92 -13.71 -9.97
N VAL A 43 -0.06 -12.70 -10.15
CA VAL A 43 1.39 -12.86 -10.27
C VAL A 43 2.14 -11.92 -9.34
N SER A 44 3.14 -12.48 -8.67
CA SER A 44 4.04 -11.75 -7.79
C SER A 44 5.07 -10.94 -8.59
N THR A 45 5.47 -9.75 -8.12
CA THR A 45 6.51 -8.93 -8.76
C THR A 45 7.89 -9.60 -8.77
N ILE A 46 8.08 -10.62 -7.95
CA ILE A 46 9.29 -11.45 -7.92
C ILE A 46 9.20 -12.73 -8.77
N SER A 47 8.12 -12.91 -9.55
CA SER A 47 7.98 -14.08 -10.43
C SER A 47 8.84 -13.94 -11.68
N PRO A 48 9.51 -15.01 -12.15
CA PRO A 48 10.21 -14.99 -13.44
C PRO A 48 9.27 -14.74 -14.63
N TYR A 49 7.97 -14.98 -14.46
CA TYR A 49 6.95 -14.79 -15.49
C TYR A 49 6.28 -13.41 -15.45
N PHE A 50 6.67 -12.55 -14.51
CA PHE A 50 5.99 -11.29 -14.21
C PHE A 50 5.83 -10.37 -15.42
N GLU A 51 6.94 -10.01 -16.07
CA GLU A 51 6.93 -9.12 -17.24
C GLU A 51 6.13 -9.72 -18.40
N ALA A 52 6.35 -11.00 -18.70
CA ALA A 52 5.67 -11.70 -19.78
C ALA A 52 4.15 -11.74 -19.56
N LEU A 53 3.69 -11.99 -18.34
CA LEU A 53 2.27 -11.97 -17.98
C LEU A 53 1.70 -10.55 -18.06
N CYS A 54 2.42 -9.57 -17.53
CA CYS A 54 2.01 -8.16 -17.59
C CYS A 54 1.85 -7.67 -19.03
N LEU A 55 2.71 -8.08 -19.97
CA LEU A 55 2.62 -7.68 -21.38
C LEU A 55 1.52 -8.43 -22.17
N GLN A 56 1.17 -9.65 -21.74
CA GLN A 56 0.11 -10.46 -22.35
C GLN A 56 -1.30 -10.14 -21.81
N ALA A 57 -1.41 -9.45 -20.68
CA ALA A 57 -2.70 -9.11 -20.09
C ALA A 57 -3.52 -8.17 -21.00
N ASP A 58 -4.80 -8.48 -21.21
CA ASP A 58 -5.72 -7.49 -21.78
C ASP A 58 -5.96 -6.35 -20.80
N VAL A 59 -6.08 -6.71 -19.51
CA VAL A 59 -6.17 -5.79 -18.38
C VAL A 59 -5.13 -6.17 -17.34
N LEU A 60 -4.22 -5.24 -17.05
CA LEU A 60 -3.25 -5.38 -15.98
C LEU A 60 -3.73 -4.56 -14.78
N ILE A 61 -3.84 -5.17 -13.61
CA ILE A 61 -4.23 -4.52 -12.36
C ILE A 61 -3.02 -4.48 -11.44
N LEU A 62 -2.55 -3.28 -11.06
CA LEU A 62 -1.44 -3.08 -10.14
C LEU A 62 -1.99 -2.87 -8.73
N HIS A 63 -1.64 -3.74 -7.78
CA HIS A 63 -2.12 -3.66 -6.39
C HIS A 63 -1.09 -2.96 -5.49
N LEU A 64 -1.27 -1.64 -5.31
CA LEU A 64 -0.44 -0.80 -4.43
C LEU A 64 1.09 -0.95 -4.65
N LEU A 65 1.50 -1.13 -5.91
CA LEU A 65 2.87 -1.41 -6.32
C LEU A 65 3.71 -0.14 -6.50
N THR A 66 5.02 -0.24 -6.27
CA THR A 66 5.97 0.88 -6.45
C THR A 66 7.25 0.48 -7.21
N GLU A 67 7.28 -0.71 -7.78
CA GLU A 67 8.45 -1.27 -8.44
C GLU A 67 8.84 -0.48 -9.69
N HIS A 68 10.07 0.04 -9.73
CA HIS A 68 10.54 0.85 -10.85
C HIS A 68 10.55 0.11 -12.20
N ASP A 69 10.81 -1.20 -12.19
CA ASP A 69 10.82 -2.03 -13.40
C ASP A 69 9.42 -2.21 -14.02
N LEU A 70 8.35 -1.75 -13.35
CA LEU A 70 7.03 -1.63 -13.97
C LEU A 70 6.95 -0.50 -15.00
N LEU A 71 7.73 0.58 -14.85
CA LEU A 71 7.67 1.73 -15.75
C LEU A 71 7.82 1.36 -17.23
N PRO A 72 8.89 0.64 -17.66
CA PRO A 72 9.00 0.24 -19.06
C PRO A 72 7.87 -0.70 -19.52
N ILE A 73 7.29 -1.51 -18.62
CA ILE A 73 6.14 -2.37 -18.92
C ILE A 73 4.90 -1.51 -19.18
N ILE A 74 4.60 -0.54 -18.32
CA ILE A 74 3.42 0.32 -18.45
C ILE A 74 3.54 1.26 -19.66
N GLU A 75 4.73 1.80 -19.92
CA GLU A 75 5.01 2.60 -21.13
C GLU A 75 4.75 1.78 -22.40
N GLU A 76 5.23 0.53 -22.46
CA GLU A 76 4.98 -0.36 -23.60
C GLU A 76 3.50 -0.71 -23.76
N ARG A 77 2.81 -1.02 -22.65
CA ARG A 77 1.35 -1.28 -22.66
C ARG A 77 0.58 -0.07 -23.20
N LYS A 78 0.95 1.14 -22.78
CA LYS A 78 0.34 2.39 -23.24
C LYS A 78 0.56 2.59 -24.75
N GLN A 79 1.77 2.33 -25.26
CA GLN A 79 2.04 2.35 -26.70
C GLN A 79 1.18 1.34 -27.48
N LYS A 80 0.99 0.14 -26.89
CA LYS A 80 0.12 -0.92 -27.42
C LYS A 80 -1.38 -0.67 -27.20
N LYS A 81 -1.76 0.38 -26.45
CA LYS A 81 -3.15 0.69 -26.05
C LYS A 81 -3.83 -0.45 -25.27
N LEU A 82 -3.07 -1.15 -24.44
CA LEU A 82 -3.56 -2.19 -23.51
C LEU A 82 -3.89 -1.55 -22.16
N ALA A 83 -5.00 -1.96 -21.55
CA ALA A 83 -5.53 -1.29 -20.36
C ALA A 83 -4.71 -1.61 -19.11
N THR A 84 -4.31 -0.59 -18.37
CA THR A 84 -3.71 -0.72 -17.04
C THR A 84 -4.61 -0.05 -16.00
N VAL A 85 -4.90 -0.75 -14.91
CA VAL A 85 -5.69 -0.28 -13.78
C VAL A 85 -4.79 -0.28 -12.54
N TYR A 86 -4.90 0.75 -11.70
CA TYR A 86 -4.22 0.80 -10.41
C TYR A 86 -5.23 0.63 -9.26
N GLU A 87 -5.04 -0.34 -8.38
CA GLU A 87 -5.85 -0.52 -7.17
C GLU A 87 -5.23 0.24 -5.99
N ILE A 88 -6.02 1.14 -5.40
CA ILE A 88 -5.69 1.83 -4.14
C ILE A 88 -6.61 1.28 -3.05
N SER A 89 -6.07 0.39 -2.22
CA SER A 89 -6.83 -0.27 -1.14
C SER A 89 -6.75 0.46 0.20
N ASP A 90 -5.77 1.37 0.37
CA ASP A 90 -5.48 1.99 1.65
C ASP A 90 -4.89 3.41 1.52
N ASN A 91 -4.91 4.17 2.62
CA ASN A 91 -4.24 5.47 2.70
C ASN A 91 -2.76 5.32 3.05
N PHE A 92 -1.96 5.00 2.04
CA PHE A 92 -0.54 4.74 2.19
C PHE A 92 0.31 5.97 2.54
N VAL A 93 -0.19 7.20 2.35
CA VAL A 93 0.52 8.44 2.75
C VAL A 93 0.22 8.88 4.19
N ALA A 94 -0.75 8.25 4.85
CA ALA A 94 -1.11 8.53 6.24
C ALA A 94 -1.08 7.26 7.11
N GLY A 95 -0.22 6.30 6.77
CA GLY A 95 -0.10 5.03 7.50
C GLY A 95 0.15 5.24 9.00
N GLN A 96 -0.62 4.53 9.82
CA GLN A 96 -0.48 4.57 11.29
C GLN A 96 0.50 3.51 11.81
N SER A 97 0.98 3.69 13.04
CA SER A 97 1.87 2.70 13.67
C SER A 97 1.17 1.34 13.80
N GLY A 98 1.88 0.25 13.54
CA GLY A 98 1.30 -1.11 13.48
C GLY A 98 0.74 -1.49 12.09
N VAL A 99 0.69 -0.56 11.14
CA VAL A 99 0.34 -0.86 9.74
C VAL A 99 1.61 -1.23 8.96
N GLY A 100 1.68 -2.45 8.43
CA GLY A 100 2.89 -3.01 7.81
C GLY A 100 3.44 -2.19 6.63
N ILE A 101 2.57 -1.56 5.84
CA ILE A 101 2.97 -0.76 4.68
C ILE A 101 3.58 0.60 5.07
N LYS A 102 3.37 1.10 6.29
CA LYS A 102 3.84 2.44 6.72
C LYS A 102 5.34 2.61 6.52
N ARG A 103 6.14 1.60 6.86
CA ARG A 103 7.60 1.65 6.73
C ARG A 103 8.05 1.73 5.27
N TRP A 104 7.31 1.10 4.36
CA TRP A 104 7.63 1.16 2.93
C TRP A 104 7.35 2.55 2.36
N PHE A 105 6.17 3.10 2.69
CA PHE A 105 5.72 4.40 2.21
C PHE A 105 6.21 5.59 3.05
N SER A 106 7.05 5.37 4.06
CA SER A 106 7.80 6.46 4.70
C SER A 106 8.93 6.98 3.81
N ASP A 107 9.36 6.20 2.82
CA ASP A 107 10.28 6.66 1.78
C ASP A 107 9.51 7.50 0.75
N PRO A 108 9.84 8.80 0.58
CA PRO A 108 9.16 9.68 -0.39
C PRO A 108 9.31 9.19 -1.84
N VAL A 109 10.36 8.45 -2.18
CA VAL A 109 10.55 7.89 -3.53
C VAL A 109 9.50 6.81 -3.81
N ASN A 110 9.13 6.00 -2.81
CA ASN A 110 8.08 4.98 -2.95
C ASN A 110 6.70 5.63 -3.12
N VAL A 111 6.40 6.68 -2.36
CA VAL A 111 5.15 7.45 -2.50
C VAL A 111 5.08 8.09 -3.90
N ALA A 112 6.16 8.75 -4.33
CA ALA A 112 6.23 9.35 -5.65
C ALA A 112 6.05 8.31 -6.77
N SER A 113 6.64 7.12 -6.61
CA SER A 113 6.51 6.01 -7.57
C SER A 113 5.07 5.51 -7.67
N ALA A 114 4.37 5.33 -6.54
CA ALA A 114 2.93 5.00 -6.55
C ALA A 114 2.12 6.07 -7.29
N PHE A 115 2.34 7.35 -6.99
CA PHE A 115 1.64 8.46 -7.65
C PHE A 115 1.90 8.51 -9.17
N GLN A 116 3.13 8.22 -9.60
CA GLN A 116 3.47 8.10 -11.01
C GLN A 116 2.69 6.96 -11.68
N LEU A 117 2.67 5.78 -11.08
CA LEU A 117 1.95 4.62 -11.63
C LEU A 117 0.43 4.86 -11.67
N ILE A 118 -0.17 5.50 -10.65
CA ILE A 118 -1.58 5.88 -10.65
C ILE A 118 -1.91 6.83 -11.81
N ARG A 119 -1.05 7.84 -12.05
CA ARG A 119 -1.21 8.78 -13.18
C ARG A 119 -1.02 8.14 -14.55
N MET A 120 -0.17 7.11 -14.62
CA MET A 120 0.10 6.40 -15.87
C MET A 120 -1.00 5.38 -16.24
N ALA A 121 -1.76 4.89 -15.26
CA ALA A 121 -2.85 3.95 -15.47
C ALA A 121 -4.02 4.57 -16.24
N ASP A 122 -4.71 3.76 -17.04
CA ASP A 122 -5.92 4.17 -17.79
C ASP A 122 -7.13 4.37 -16.86
N ALA A 123 -7.10 3.73 -15.69
CA ALA A 123 -8.09 3.87 -14.64
C ALA A 123 -7.49 3.56 -13.27
N SER A 124 -8.18 3.95 -12.21
CA SER A 124 -7.92 3.44 -10.86
C SER A 124 -9.18 2.88 -10.23
N GLN A 125 -9.02 1.86 -9.41
CA GLN A 125 -10.10 1.30 -8.59
C GLN A 125 -9.77 1.46 -7.12
N VAL A 126 -10.80 1.68 -6.32
CA VAL A 126 -10.69 1.97 -4.89
C VAL A 126 -11.76 1.24 -4.10
N THR A 127 -11.58 1.14 -2.79
CA THR A 127 -12.49 0.42 -1.89
C THR A 127 -13.67 1.25 -1.40
N GLY A 128 -13.61 2.58 -1.49
CA GLY A 128 -14.66 3.47 -1.00
C GLY A 128 -14.42 4.95 -1.28
N GLU A 129 -15.39 5.77 -0.87
CA GLU A 129 -15.45 7.20 -1.16
C GLU A 129 -14.27 7.99 -0.57
N GLY A 130 -13.78 7.63 0.62
CA GLY A 130 -12.66 8.35 1.24
C GLY A 130 -11.35 8.28 0.44
N ILE A 131 -11.05 7.11 -0.16
CA ILE A 131 -9.89 6.96 -1.05
C ILE A 131 -10.15 7.68 -2.38
N LEU A 132 -11.37 7.58 -2.92
CA LEU A 132 -11.76 8.29 -4.13
C LEU A 132 -11.52 9.79 -3.98
N GLU A 133 -12.06 10.41 -2.92
CA GLU A 133 -11.88 11.83 -2.62
C GLU A 133 -10.40 12.18 -2.46
N LYS A 134 -9.67 11.37 -1.70
CA LYS A 134 -8.26 11.61 -1.41
C LYS A 134 -7.37 11.59 -2.65
N TYR A 135 -7.61 10.68 -3.60
CA TYR A 135 -6.69 10.40 -4.71
C TYR A 135 -7.24 10.75 -6.10
N SER A 136 -8.46 11.28 -6.20
CA SER A 136 -9.09 11.73 -7.47
C SER A 136 -8.25 12.70 -8.30
N PHE A 137 -7.34 13.44 -7.67
CA PHE A 137 -6.42 14.34 -8.37
C PHE A 137 -5.34 13.61 -9.19
N LEU A 138 -5.07 12.33 -8.90
CA LEU A 138 -4.03 11.54 -9.58
C LEU A 138 -4.55 10.84 -10.85
N ASN A 139 -5.82 10.44 -10.88
CA ASN A 139 -6.41 9.77 -12.02
C ASN A 139 -7.86 10.22 -12.19
N SER A 140 -8.22 10.72 -13.37
CA SER A 140 -9.57 11.22 -13.64
C SER A 140 -10.60 10.11 -13.87
N ASN A 141 -10.17 8.86 -14.04
CA ASN A 141 -11.04 7.71 -14.28
C ASN A 141 -10.94 6.74 -13.09
N MET A 142 -11.68 7.06 -12.02
CA MET A 142 -11.72 6.23 -10.83
C MET A 142 -13.08 5.56 -10.65
N VAL A 143 -13.06 4.30 -10.21
CA VAL A 143 -14.26 3.52 -9.88
C VAL A 143 -14.18 2.97 -8.47
N ILE A 144 -15.30 2.98 -7.75
CA ILE A 144 -15.40 2.31 -6.46
C ILE A 144 -15.84 0.87 -6.70
N PHE A 145 -14.99 -0.08 -6.32
CA PHE A 145 -15.41 -1.45 -6.07
C PHE A 145 -15.34 -1.69 -4.57
N GLU A 146 -16.51 -1.65 -3.92
CA GLU A 146 -16.65 -1.92 -2.49
C GLU A 146 -16.15 -3.32 -2.17
N ASN A 147 -15.98 -3.64 -0.88
CA ASN A 147 -15.63 -5.01 -0.52
C ASN A 147 -16.86 -5.94 -0.61
N GLN A 148 -16.63 -7.16 -1.05
CA GLN A 148 -17.61 -8.24 -1.07
C GLN A 148 -17.09 -9.41 -0.24
N ILE A 149 -17.89 -10.46 -0.14
CA ILE A 149 -17.45 -11.73 0.45
C ILE A 149 -17.81 -12.92 -0.45
N SER A 150 -16.91 -13.89 -0.53
CA SER A 150 -17.10 -15.10 -1.33
C SER A 150 -17.98 -16.15 -0.64
N GLU A 151 -17.92 -16.22 0.69
CA GLU A 151 -18.63 -17.22 1.49
C GLU A 151 -19.43 -16.60 2.64
N LEU A 152 -20.60 -17.18 2.90
CA LEU A 152 -21.38 -16.89 4.10
C LEU A 152 -21.06 -17.92 5.17
N GLY A 153 -21.06 -17.49 6.43
CA GLY A 153 -21.07 -18.42 7.55
C GLY A 153 -22.43 -19.10 7.70
N GLN A 154 -22.53 -20.04 8.64
CA GLN A 154 -23.82 -20.63 8.98
C GLN A 154 -24.58 -19.72 9.95
N TYR A 155 -25.64 -19.06 9.49
CA TYR A 155 -26.54 -18.35 10.40
C TYR A 155 -27.16 -19.31 11.41
N LYS A 156 -27.02 -19.00 12.70
CA LYS A 156 -27.62 -19.75 13.80
C LYS A 156 -28.34 -18.78 14.72
N GLU A 157 -29.62 -19.04 14.96
CA GLU A 157 -30.34 -18.32 16.01
C GLU A 157 -29.86 -18.83 17.36
N THR A 158 -29.27 -17.93 18.15
CA THR A 158 -28.84 -18.25 19.50
C THR A 158 -30.00 -18.02 20.47
N THR A 159 -30.30 -19.04 21.27
CA THR A 159 -31.21 -18.95 22.43
C THR A 159 -30.43 -18.79 23.75
N SER A 160 -29.10 -18.68 23.67
CA SER A 160 -28.21 -18.54 24.81
C SER A 160 -28.46 -17.23 25.57
N ASN A 161 -28.43 -17.32 26.90
CA ASN A 161 -28.40 -16.14 27.77
C ASN A 161 -26.98 -15.56 27.90
N SER A 162 -25.94 -16.33 27.57
CA SER A 162 -24.57 -15.83 27.47
C SER A 162 -24.40 -15.04 26.18
N ILE A 163 -23.72 -13.89 26.25
CA ILE A 163 -23.49 -12.99 25.12
C ILE A 163 -21.98 -12.77 24.95
N VAL A 164 -21.50 -12.98 23.73
CA VAL A 164 -20.10 -12.75 23.37
C VAL A 164 -19.99 -11.48 22.53
N ILE A 165 -19.35 -10.47 23.10
CA ILE A 165 -18.93 -9.26 22.38
C ILE A 165 -17.51 -9.51 21.89
N GLY A 166 -17.17 -9.13 20.66
CA GLY A 166 -15.81 -9.30 20.20
C GLY A 166 -15.29 -8.24 19.25
N TRP A 167 -13.96 -8.22 19.15
CA TRP A 167 -13.22 -7.38 18.24
C TRP A 167 -12.10 -8.19 17.59
N ALA A 168 -11.84 -7.92 16.32
CA ALA A 168 -10.66 -8.46 15.68
C ALA A 168 -10.09 -7.57 14.57
N GLY A 169 -8.77 -7.41 14.56
CA GLY A 169 -8.06 -6.53 13.66
C GLY A 169 -6.56 -6.46 13.91
N SER A 170 -5.86 -5.65 13.11
CA SER A 170 -4.41 -5.44 13.22
C SER A 170 -4.02 -4.48 14.33
N SER A 171 -2.75 -4.52 14.73
CA SER A 171 -2.16 -3.56 15.68
C SER A 171 -2.27 -2.09 15.26
N GLY A 172 -2.49 -1.82 13.96
CA GLY A 172 -2.82 -0.50 13.41
C GLY A 172 -4.03 0.22 14.02
N HIS A 173 -4.89 -0.47 14.77
CA HIS A 173 -6.10 0.08 15.38
C HIS A 173 -6.01 0.22 16.92
N THR A 174 -4.79 0.28 17.46
CA THR A 174 -4.54 0.37 18.91
C THR A 174 -5.25 1.57 19.55
N GLU A 175 -5.15 2.75 18.94
CA GLU A 175 -5.77 3.96 19.50
C GLU A 175 -7.30 3.93 19.38
N ASP A 176 -7.84 3.32 18.32
CA ASP A 176 -9.29 3.11 18.18
C ASP A 176 -9.82 2.23 19.32
N LEU A 177 -9.09 1.17 19.67
CA LEU A 177 -9.43 0.26 20.77
C LEU A 177 -9.40 0.92 22.13
N LYS A 178 -8.37 1.74 22.40
CA LYS A 178 -8.26 2.48 23.67
C LYS A 178 -9.44 3.40 23.90
N GLN A 179 -10.04 3.96 22.84
CA GLN A 179 -11.20 4.82 22.96
C GLN A 179 -12.40 4.08 23.59
N ILE A 180 -12.63 2.82 23.21
CA ILE A 180 -13.82 2.06 23.64
C ILE A 180 -13.56 1.17 24.85
N SER A 181 -12.30 0.93 25.22
CA SER A 181 -11.91 -0.11 26.18
C SER A 181 -12.61 0.00 27.52
N GLN A 182 -12.69 1.20 28.10
CA GLN A 182 -13.37 1.43 29.37
C GLN A 182 -14.87 1.08 29.30
N THR A 183 -15.52 1.35 28.16
CA THR A 183 -16.92 1.00 27.96
C THR A 183 -17.12 -0.52 27.99
N ILE A 184 -16.21 -1.28 27.37
CA ILE A 184 -16.25 -2.74 27.38
C ILE A 184 -16.01 -3.29 28.79
N VAL A 185 -15.03 -2.74 29.52
CA VAL A 185 -14.76 -3.10 30.91
C VAL A 185 -16.00 -2.87 31.79
N ASP A 186 -16.63 -1.70 31.67
CA ASP A 186 -17.84 -1.37 32.43
C ASP A 186 -19.00 -2.34 32.12
N ILE A 187 -19.18 -2.70 30.85
CA ILE A 187 -20.20 -3.66 30.41
C ILE A 187 -19.94 -5.06 30.99
N CYS A 188 -18.73 -5.57 30.87
CA CYS A 188 -18.39 -6.89 31.44
C CYS A 188 -18.58 -6.91 32.96
N ASN A 189 -18.12 -5.89 33.67
CA ASN A 189 -18.30 -5.79 35.12
C ASN A 189 -19.78 -5.71 35.56
N LYS A 190 -20.61 -5.04 34.76
CA LYS A 190 -22.05 -4.89 35.05
C LYS A 190 -22.87 -6.14 34.74
N TYR A 191 -22.48 -6.91 33.71
CA TYR A 191 -23.26 -8.05 33.21
C TYR A 191 -22.46 -9.36 33.25
N PRO A 192 -22.63 -10.22 34.27
CA PRO A 192 -21.87 -11.46 34.43
C PRO A 192 -22.04 -12.49 33.30
N ASN A 193 -23.12 -12.40 32.53
CA ASN A 193 -23.41 -13.26 31.38
C ASN A 193 -22.78 -12.73 30.08
N VAL A 194 -22.04 -11.62 30.12
CA VAL A 194 -21.35 -11.04 28.97
C VAL A 194 -19.87 -11.38 29.05
N SER A 195 -19.28 -11.76 27.91
CA SER A 195 -17.84 -11.96 27.76
C SER A 195 -17.29 -11.19 26.56
N PHE A 196 -16.00 -10.88 26.60
CA PHE A 196 -15.26 -10.19 25.56
C PHE A 196 -14.24 -11.13 24.89
N SER A 197 -14.41 -11.38 23.60
CA SER A 197 -13.48 -12.17 22.79
C SER A 197 -12.65 -11.27 21.88
N PHE A 198 -11.33 -11.48 21.88
CA PHE A 198 -10.39 -10.66 21.13
C PHE A 198 -9.51 -11.52 20.22
N MET A 199 -9.35 -11.10 18.97
CA MET A 199 -8.34 -11.65 18.06
C MET A 199 -7.51 -10.53 17.45
N GLY A 200 -6.22 -10.50 17.76
CA GLY A 200 -5.33 -9.43 17.35
C GLY A 200 -3.96 -9.60 18.00
N ASP A 201 -3.23 -8.51 18.15
CA ASP A 201 -1.95 -8.51 18.83
C ASP A 201 -2.12 -8.77 20.35
N ASP A 202 -1.29 -9.65 20.92
CA ASP A 202 -1.41 -10.05 22.33
C ASP A 202 -1.05 -8.92 23.29
N GLU A 203 -0.09 -8.05 22.93
CA GLU A 203 0.22 -6.86 23.73
C GLU A 203 -0.98 -5.91 23.79
N GLN A 204 -1.73 -5.73 22.69
CA GLN A 204 -2.97 -4.96 22.73
C GLN A 204 -3.97 -5.56 23.73
N PHE A 205 -4.17 -6.88 23.69
CA PHE A 205 -5.10 -7.55 24.59
C PHE A 205 -4.70 -7.38 26.06
N ILE A 206 -3.43 -7.63 26.37
CA ILE A 206 -2.89 -7.55 27.73
C ILE A 206 -2.95 -6.10 28.23
N ASN A 207 -2.52 -5.13 27.43
CA ASN A 207 -2.38 -3.75 27.88
C ASN A 207 -3.71 -3.00 27.94
N ILE A 208 -4.64 -3.28 27.03
CA ILE A 208 -5.90 -2.53 26.91
C ILE A 208 -7.02 -3.17 27.73
N PHE A 209 -7.07 -4.50 27.81
CA PHE A 209 -8.20 -5.24 28.38
C PHE A 209 -7.84 -6.06 29.63
N SER A 210 -6.72 -5.75 30.28
CA SER A 210 -6.32 -6.37 31.57
C SER A 210 -7.40 -6.27 32.65
N CYS A 211 -8.14 -5.16 32.69
CA CYS A 211 -9.18 -4.91 33.70
C CYS A 211 -10.48 -5.71 33.51
N ILE A 212 -10.66 -6.43 32.40
CA ILE A 212 -11.81 -7.34 32.24
C ILE A 212 -11.53 -8.62 33.08
N PRO A 213 -12.50 -9.12 33.87
CA PRO A 213 -12.33 -10.36 34.62
C PRO A 213 -11.92 -11.55 33.74
N GLU A 214 -10.99 -12.39 34.20
CA GLU A 214 -10.48 -13.55 33.44
C GLU A 214 -11.60 -14.51 33.00
N SER A 215 -12.65 -14.67 33.81
CA SER A 215 -13.81 -15.49 33.47
C SER A 215 -14.69 -14.90 32.36
N GLN A 216 -14.47 -13.64 31.99
CA GLN A 216 -15.25 -12.89 31.00
C GLN A 216 -14.42 -12.42 29.81
N LYS A 217 -13.16 -12.85 29.66
CA LYS A 217 -12.37 -12.50 28.48
C LYS A 217 -11.71 -13.72 27.84
N THR A 218 -11.50 -13.65 26.54
CA THR A 218 -10.82 -14.69 25.78
C THR A 218 -9.94 -14.08 24.71
N TYR A 219 -8.69 -14.53 24.64
CA TYR A 219 -7.75 -14.18 23.59
C TYR A 219 -7.64 -15.30 22.58
N THR A 220 -7.72 -14.96 21.29
CA THR A 220 -7.43 -15.86 20.18
C THR A 220 -6.30 -15.28 19.35
N PRO A 221 -5.17 -16.00 19.15
CA PRO A 221 -4.10 -15.48 18.30
C PRO A 221 -4.57 -15.34 16.84
N PRO A 222 -4.03 -14.39 16.07
CA PRO A 222 -4.29 -14.28 14.64
C PRO A 222 -3.89 -15.58 13.93
N GLY A 223 -4.67 -15.96 12.91
CA GLY A 223 -4.47 -17.21 12.18
C GLY A 223 -4.83 -17.08 10.72
N THR A 224 -5.17 -18.21 10.10
CA THR A 224 -5.69 -18.22 8.73
C THR A 224 -7.02 -17.48 8.62
N LEU A 225 -7.46 -17.14 7.41
CA LEU A 225 -8.80 -16.60 7.18
C LEU A 225 -9.90 -17.50 7.77
N LYS A 226 -9.70 -18.82 7.74
CA LYS A 226 -10.62 -19.80 8.35
C LYS A 226 -10.61 -19.74 9.88
N ASP A 227 -9.48 -19.46 10.52
CA ASP A 227 -9.42 -19.21 11.97
C ASP A 227 -10.16 -17.91 12.32
N TYR A 228 -9.91 -16.85 11.54
CA TYR A 228 -10.57 -15.56 11.67
C TYR A 228 -12.10 -15.68 11.59
N PHE A 229 -12.60 -16.37 10.57
CA PHE A 229 -14.02 -16.60 10.41
C PHE A 229 -14.66 -17.47 11.50
N ARG A 230 -13.95 -18.50 11.99
CA ARG A 230 -14.40 -19.27 13.16
C ARG A 230 -14.49 -18.41 14.41
N PHE A 231 -13.54 -17.49 14.60
CA PHE A 231 -13.59 -16.52 15.68
C PHE A 231 -14.83 -15.62 15.56
N LEU A 232 -15.11 -15.10 14.36
CA LEU A 232 -16.31 -14.28 14.13
C LEU A 232 -17.60 -15.05 14.42
N GLU A 233 -17.71 -16.31 13.99
CA GLU A 233 -18.89 -17.15 14.24
C GLU A 233 -19.17 -17.44 15.73
N ALA A 234 -18.18 -17.21 16.60
CA ALA A 234 -18.34 -17.34 18.04
C ALA A 234 -18.90 -16.07 18.71
N LEU A 235 -19.05 -14.97 17.97
CA LEU A 235 -19.53 -13.70 18.49
C LEU A 235 -21.05 -13.55 18.32
N ASP A 236 -21.70 -12.88 19.26
CA ASP A 236 -23.05 -12.34 19.07
C ASP A 236 -22.99 -10.90 18.55
N ILE A 237 -22.02 -10.11 19.04
CA ILE A 237 -21.85 -8.70 18.75
C ILE A 237 -20.40 -8.42 18.35
N GLY A 238 -20.21 -7.82 17.18
CA GLY A 238 -18.90 -7.42 16.66
C GLY A 238 -18.75 -5.91 16.70
N ILE A 239 -17.70 -5.40 17.33
CA ILE A 239 -17.47 -3.95 17.44
C ILE A 239 -16.41 -3.53 16.41
N ALA A 240 -16.72 -2.51 15.59
CA ALA A 240 -15.73 -1.84 14.75
C ALA A 240 -15.68 -0.35 15.08
N THR A 241 -14.62 0.04 15.78
CA THR A 241 -14.38 1.43 16.18
C THR A 241 -13.33 2.07 15.28
N MET A 242 -13.51 3.36 14.98
CA MET A 242 -12.56 4.20 14.25
C MET A 242 -12.63 5.64 14.78
N ILE A 243 -11.50 6.17 15.23
CA ILE A 243 -11.33 7.58 15.59
C ILE A 243 -11.16 8.43 14.32
N ASP A 244 -11.41 9.73 14.44
CA ASP A 244 -11.21 10.71 13.36
C ASP A 244 -9.71 10.88 13.06
N THR A 245 -9.26 10.22 11.98
CA THR A 245 -7.91 10.36 11.43
C THR A 245 -7.94 10.31 9.91
N PRO A 246 -6.96 10.93 9.22
CA PRO A 246 -6.83 10.82 7.76
C PRO A 246 -6.75 9.37 7.25
N TYR A 247 -6.16 8.47 8.04
CA TYR A 247 -6.09 7.04 7.70
C TYR A 247 -7.47 6.38 7.79
N ASN A 248 -8.19 6.57 8.90
CA ASN A 248 -9.51 5.98 9.11
C ASN A 248 -10.55 6.49 8.11
N HIS A 249 -10.42 7.74 7.66
CA HIS A 249 -11.27 8.29 6.60
C HIS A 249 -11.18 7.54 5.27
N CYS A 250 -10.11 6.79 5.04
CA CYS A 250 -9.91 6.00 3.83
C CYS A 250 -10.17 4.51 4.03
N ARG A 251 -10.59 4.06 5.22
CA ARG A 251 -10.90 2.65 5.46
C ARG A 251 -12.17 2.25 4.74
N SER A 252 -12.26 0.96 4.43
CA SER A 252 -13.45 0.36 3.82
C SER A 252 -14.45 -0.08 4.89
N ASP A 253 -15.63 -0.52 4.44
CA ASP A 253 -16.66 -1.10 5.29
C ASP A 253 -16.47 -2.61 5.55
N ILE A 254 -15.27 -3.17 5.31
CA ILE A 254 -15.06 -4.63 5.36
C ILE A 254 -15.47 -5.24 6.71
N LYS A 255 -15.28 -4.54 7.84
CA LYS A 255 -15.70 -5.03 9.15
C LYS A 255 -17.20 -5.24 9.26
N PHE A 256 -17.99 -4.37 8.62
CA PHE A 256 -19.43 -4.57 8.52
C PHE A 256 -19.75 -5.85 7.74
N VAL A 257 -19.12 -6.05 6.58
CA VAL A 257 -19.32 -7.25 5.74
C VAL A 257 -18.91 -8.52 6.48
N GLU A 258 -17.75 -8.52 7.14
CA GLU A 258 -17.20 -9.63 7.91
C GLU A 258 -18.16 -10.09 9.01
N TYR A 259 -18.59 -9.17 9.89
CA TYR A 259 -19.53 -9.49 10.97
C TYR A 259 -20.88 -9.95 10.41
N ALA A 260 -21.44 -9.18 9.48
CA ALA A 260 -22.76 -9.43 8.95
C ALA A 260 -22.84 -10.78 8.21
N SER A 261 -21.79 -11.17 7.49
CA SER A 261 -21.69 -12.46 6.78
C SER A 261 -21.76 -13.69 7.71
N ARG A 262 -21.50 -13.49 9.01
CA ARG A 262 -21.55 -14.53 10.05
C ARG A 262 -22.77 -14.41 10.95
N GLY A 263 -23.69 -13.50 10.65
CA GLY A 263 -24.85 -13.22 11.50
C GLY A 263 -24.48 -12.52 12.80
N VAL A 264 -23.27 -11.99 12.91
CA VAL A 264 -22.79 -11.21 14.06
C VAL A 264 -23.35 -9.79 13.93
N ILE A 265 -23.91 -9.26 15.02
CA ILE A 265 -24.49 -7.91 15.02
C ILE A 265 -23.36 -6.87 14.93
N PRO A 266 -23.27 -6.08 13.85
CA PRO A 266 -22.22 -5.07 13.72
C PRO A 266 -22.58 -3.83 14.55
N VAL A 267 -21.70 -3.44 15.46
CA VAL A 267 -21.76 -2.18 16.21
C VAL A 267 -20.58 -1.33 15.77
N LEU A 268 -20.85 -0.27 15.01
CA LEU A 268 -19.87 0.43 14.18
C LEU A 268 -19.82 1.92 14.53
N SER A 269 -18.65 2.55 14.41
CA SER A 269 -18.56 4.01 14.48
C SER A 269 -19.47 4.67 13.44
N ALA A 270 -20.11 5.78 13.79
CA ALA A 270 -21.06 6.49 12.93
C ALA A 270 -20.34 7.36 11.87
N ILE A 271 -19.57 6.73 10.99
CA ILE A 271 -18.76 7.39 9.95
C ILE A 271 -19.27 7.07 8.53
N THR A 272 -18.91 7.90 7.55
CA THR A 272 -19.40 7.84 6.16
C THR A 272 -19.25 6.45 5.53
N GLN A 273 -18.12 5.81 5.79
CA GLN A 273 -17.73 4.48 5.28
C GLN A 273 -18.79 3.43 5.59
N TYR A 274 -19.33 3.44 6.82
CA TYR A 274 -20.36 2.49 7.23
C TYR A 274 -21.77 2.95 6.89
N LYS A 275 -22.06 4.26 7.01
CA LYS A 275 -23.41 4.83 6.85
C LYS A 275 -24.07 4.53 5.50
N LYS A 276 -23.29 4.23 4.46
CA LYS A 276 -23.81 3.85 3.15
C LYS A 276 -24.62 2.54 3.17
N HIS A 277 -24.21 1.56 3.97
CA HIS A 277 -24.82 0.21 4.00
C HIS A 277 -25.36 -0.19 5.38
N ALA A 278 -24.79 0.37 6.45
CA ALA A 278 -25.20 0.13 7.82
C ALA A 278 -26.32 1.10 8.23
N VAL A 279 -27.49 0.54 8.53
CA VAL A 279 -28.70 1.24 8.96
C VAL A 279 -28.94 0.91 10.43
N HIS A 280 -28.78 1.92 11.29
CA HIS A 280 -28.92 1.82 12.75
C HIS A 280 -30.25 1.16 13.16
N GLY A 281 -30.19 0.12 13.99
CA GLY A 281 -31.35 -0.62 14.49
C GLY A 281 -31.99 -1.58 13.48
N SER A 282 -31.51 -1.62 12.22
CA SER A 282 -32.02 -2.50 11.17
C SER A 282 -31.06 -3.66 10.88
N ASN A 283 -29.87 -3.36 10.36
CA ASN A 283 -28.84 -4.34 9.97
C ASN A 283 -27.48 -4.05 10.63
N ALA A 284 -27.39 -3.01 11.47
CA ALA A 284 -26.23 -2.65 12.28
C ALA A 284 -26.67 -1.68 13.39
N PHE A 285 -25.75 -1.36 14.30
CA PHE A 285 -25.88 -0.20 15.18
C PHE A 285 -24.71 0.75 14.93
N LEU A 286 -25.02 2.03 14.87
CA LEU A 286 -24.04 3.11 14.71
C LEU A 286 -23.90 3.89 16.02
N PHE A 287 -22.66 4.21 16.42
CA PHE A 287 -22.36 5.02 17.60
C PHE A 287 -21.41 6.18 17.28
N GLU A 288 -21.71 7.36 17.81
CA GLU A 288 -20.90 8.57 17.67
C GLU A 288 -19.87 8.71 18.80
N ASP A 289 -20.18 8.16 19.97
CA ASP A 289 -19.37 8.26 21.18
C ASP A 289 -19.57 7.07 22.13
N ASN A 290 -18.79 7.05 23.22
CA ASN A 290 -18.81 5.98 24.22
C ASN A 290 -20.12 5.88 25.00
N ASN A 291 -20.83 6.99 25.22
CA ASN A 291 -22.14 6.95 25.89
C ASN A 291 -23.16 6.24 25.00
N LYS A 292 -23.16 6.58 23.71
CA LYS A 292 -24.04 5.94 22.74
C LYS A 292 -23.68 4.46 22.55
N LEU A 293 -22.39 4.12 22.47
CA LEU A 293 -21.92 2.74 22.44
C LEU A 293 -22.44 1.97 23.66
N LYS A 294 -22.28 2.53 24.87
CA LYS A 294 -22.78 1.92 26.11
C LYS A 294 -24.27 1.65 26.05
N THR A 295 -25.08 2.64 25.67
CA THR A 295 -26.54 2.46 25.56
C THR A 295 -26.91 1.36 24.56
N ILE A 296 -26.27 1.34 23.39
CA ILE A 296 -26.50 0.30 22.37
C ILE A 296 -26.18 -1.09 22.93
N LEU A 297 -25.04 -1.25 23.60
CA LEU A 297 -24.65 -2.52 24.18
C LEU A 297 -25.63 -2.95 25.28
N GLU A 298 -26.06 -2.04 26.15
CA GLU A 298 -27.03 -2.33 27.21
C GLU A 298 -28.39 -2.76 26.64
N ASP A 299 -28.87 -2.11 25.59
CA ASP A 299 -30.10 -2.47 24.87
C ASP A 299 -29.99 -3.85 24.22
N LEU A 300 -28.87 -4.09 23.53
CA LEU A 300 -28.59 -5.37 22.89
C LEU A 300 -28.49 -6.49 23.92
N ILE A 301 -27.87 -6.26 25.09
CA ILE A 301 -27.76 -7.27 26.15
C ILE A 301 -29.13 -7.65 26.70
N GLN A 302 -30.01 -6.67 26.91
CA GLN A 302 -31.31 -6.88 27.52
C GLN A 302 -32.37 -7.40 26.54
N ASN A 303 -32.22 -7.17 25.24
CA ASN A 303 -33.26 -7.47 24.26
C ASN A 303 -32.84 -8.54 23.24
N GLN A 304 -33.15 -9.81 23.57
CA GLN A 304 -32.88 -10.94 22.68
C GLN A 304 -33.63 -10.87 21.34
N THR A 305 -34.87 -10.37 21.34
CA THR A 305 -35.67 -10.25 20.11
C THR A 305 -35.01 -9.26 19.15
N LEU A 306 -34.49 -8.14 19.68
CA LEU A 306 -33.73 -7.17 18.91
C LEU A 306 -32.45 -7.81 18.35
N ARG A 307 -31.68 -8.53 19.17
CA ARG A 307 -30.48 -9.24 18.72
C ARG A 307 -30.77 -10.18 17.55
N GLN A 308 -31.76 -11.06 17.71
CA GLN A 308 -32.14 -12.03 16.68
C GLN A 308 -32.61 -11.35 15.39
N LYS A 309 -33.44 -10.29 15.51
CA LYS A 309 -33.91 -9.51 14.37
C LYS A 309 -32.76 -8.88 13.59
N VAL A 310 -31.85 -8.18 14.26
CA VAL A 310 -30.75 -7.46 13.60
C VAL A 310 -29.72 -8.45 13.03
N ALA A 311 -29.39 -9.52 13.76
CA ALA A 311 -28.53 -10.61 13.29
C ALA A 311 -29.09 -11.26 12.00
N ARG A 312 -30.40 -11.51 11.93
CA ARG A 312 -31.04 -12.04 10.73
C ARG A 312 -30.96 -11.03 9.57
N ASN A 313 -31.35 -9.79 9.82
CA ASN A 313 -31.37 -8.74 8.82
C ASN A 313 -29.98 -8.47 8.21
N THR A 314 -28.94 -8.46 9.05
CA THR A 314 -27.57 -8.20 8.59
C THR A 314 -27.05 -9.34 7.71
N TYR A 315 -27.30 -10.59 8.11
CA TYR A 315 -26.94 -11.77 7.32
C TYR A 315 -27.66 -11.79 5.96
N GLU A 316 -28.96 -11.50 5.97
CA GLU A 316 -29.79 -11.44 4.76
C GLU A 316 -29.37 -10.31 3.82
N TYR A 317 -28.92 -9.17 4.37
CA TYR A 317 -28.40 -8.06 3.58
C TYR A 317 -27.15 -8.46 2.80
N ILE A 318 -26.15 -9.08 3.46
CA ILE A 318 -24.92 -9.52 2.80
C ILE A 318 -25.22 -10.57 1.73
N ARG A 319 -26.05 -11.57 2.06
CA ARG A 319 -26.48 -12.61 1.12
C ARG A 319 -27.10 -12.04 -0.16
N SER A 320 -27.87 -10.97 -0.01
CA SER A 320 -28.65 -10.39 -1.13
C SER A 320 -27.85 -9.39 -1.95
N TYR A 321 -26.87 -8.69 -1.36
CA TYR A 321 -26.28 -7.51 -1.98
C TYR A 321 -24.74 -7.44 -1.97
N ARG A 322 -24.03 -8.30 -1.23
CA ARG A 322 -22.57 -8.15 -1.02
C ARG A 322 -21.78 -9.43 -1.31
N MET A 323 -22.34 -10.34 -2.10
CA MET A 323 -21.64 -11.56 -2.53
C MET A 323 -20.76 -11.30 -3.76
N GLU A 324 -19.54 -11.80 -3.77
CA GLU A 324 -18.57 -11.64 -4.88
C GLU A 324 -19.16 -12.04 -6.24
N ASP A 325 -19.83 -13.19 -6.31
CA ASP A 325 -20.41 -13.73 -7.54
C ASP A 325 -21.48 -12.80 -8.17
N GLN A 326 -22.13 -11.94 -7.36
CA GLN A 326 -23.10 -10.95 -7.85
C GLN A 326 -22.40 -9.77 -8.51
N HIS A 327 -21.25 -9.36 -7.98
CA HIS A 327 -20.53 -8.14 -8.39
C HIS A 327 -19.46 -8.38 -9.46
N ALA A 328 -18.96 -9.61 -9.58
CA ALA A 328 -17.95 -9.98 -10.57
C ALA A 328 -18.34 -9.58 -11.99
N LYS A 329 -19.63 -9.71 -12.36
CA LYS A 329 -20.12 -9.32 -13.69
C LYS A 329 -19.94 -7.84 -13.98
N ASN A 330 -20.24 -6.98 -12.99
CA ASN A 330 -20.10 -5.53 -13.11
C ASN A 330 -18.61 -5.13 -13.22
N ARG A 331 -17.71 -5.78 -12.47
CA ARG A 331 -16.26 -5.60 -12.62
C ARG A 331 -15.79 -5.96 -14.03
N ILE A 332 -16.21 -7.12 -14.54
CA ILE A 332 -15.84 -7.57 -15.89
C ILE A 332 -16.37 -6.64 -16.97
N GLU A 333 -17.61 -6.15 -16.86
CA GLU A 333 -18.16 -5.19 -17.80
C GLU A 333 -17.36 -3.88 -17.81
N TYR A 334 -17.02 -3.36 -16.63
CA TYR A 334 -16.15 -2.18 -16.50
C TYR A 334 -14.79 -2.40 -17.19
N TYR A 335 -14.12 -3.52 -16.92
CA TYR A 335 -12.84 -3.85 -17.54
C TYR A 335 -12.93 -4.05 -19.05
N LYS A 336 -14.01 -4.68 -19.55
CA LYS A 336 -14.27 -4.80 -20.99
C LYS A 336 -14.41 -3.42 -21.64
N ASN A 337 -15.04 -2.46 -20.97
CA ASN A 337 -15.20 -1.10 -21.47
C ASN A 337 -13.87 -0.31 -21.52
N LEU A 338 -12.89 -0.64 -20.66
CA LEU A 338 -11.55 -0.06 -20.72
C LEU A 338 -10.71 -0.62 -21.89
N CYS A 339 -11.03 -1.82 -22.38
CA CYS A 339 -10.22 -2.53 -23.37
C CYS A 339 -10.43 -1.97 -24.79
N LYS A 340 -9.56 -1.04 -25.20
CA LYS A 340 -9.51 -0.51 -26.57
C LYS A 340 -8.82 -1.46 -27.56
N LYS A 341 -7.89 -2.28 -27.09
CA LYS A 341 -7.18 -3.32 -27.84
C LYS A 341 -7.03 -4.57 -26.99
N ARG A 342 -6.77 -5.70 -27.66
CA ARG A 342 -6.40 -6.97 -27.03
C ARG A 342 -4.91 -7.23 -27.18
N ALA A 343 -4.32 -7.88 -26.19
CA ALA A 343 -2.94 -8.30 -26.27
C ALA A 343 -2.79 -9.43 -27.30
N VAL A 344 -1.67 -9.42 -28.03
CA VAL A 344 -1.31 -10.58 -28.85
C VAL A 344 -0.71 -11.61 -27.91
N LYS A 345 -1.36 -12.78 -27.80
CA LYS A 345 -0.89 -13.89 -26.96
C LYS A 345 0.35 -14.49 -27.62
N ASP A 346 1.53 -14.24 -27.03
CA ASP A 346 2.83 -14.74 -27.52
C ASP A 346 3.24 -16.00 -26.74
N ASN A 347 3.62 -17.03 -27.47
CA ASN A 347 3.76 -18.42 -27.01
C ASN A 347 5.16 -18.79 -26.47
N LYS A 348 6.05 -17.83 -26.23
CA LYS A 348 7.48 -18.14 -25.97
C LYS A 348 7.93 -18.08 -24.51
N ALA A 349 7.36 -17.22 -23.66
CA ALA A 349 7.81 -17.04 -22.26
C ALA A 349 6.86 -17.65 -21.21
N PHE A 350 5.54 -17.54 -21.41
CA PHE A 350 4.52 -18.20 -20.60
C PHE A 350 3.39 -18.65 -21.52
N LYS A 351 3.13 -19.96 -21.59
CA LYS A 351 2.14 -20.52 -22.52
C LYS A 351 0.74 -20.47 -21.92
N LEU A 352 -0.03 -19.45 -22.29
CA LEU A 352 -1.45 -19.34 -21.94
C LEU A 352 -2.29 -20.52 -22.44
N SER A 353 -1.85 -21.22 -23.50
CA SER A 353 -2.50 -22.43 -24.02
C SER A 353 -2.54 -23.59 -23.03
N ASN A 354 -1.78 -23.53 -21.94
CA ASN A 354 -1.79 -24.53 -20.87
C ASN A 354 -2.85 -24.25 -19.79
N LEU A 355 -3.53 -23.10 -19.86
CA LEU A 355 -4.69 -22.76 -19.04
C LEU A 355 -5.92 -23.13 -19.87
N SER A 356 -6.61 -24.23 -19.56
CA SER A 356 -7.78 -24.64 -20.33
C SER A 356 -8.94 -25.12 -19.48
N GLN A 357 -9.87 -24.21 -19.19
CA GLN A 357 -11.33 -24.42 -19.21
C GLN A 357 -12.08 -23.07 -19.17
N ALA A 358 -13.39 -23.12 -19.42
CA ALA A 358 -14.24 -21.99 -19.80
C ALA A 358 -14.32 -20.81 -18.81
N SER A 359 -13.74 -20.92 -17.61
CA SER A 359 -13.62 -19.85 -16.62
C SER A 359 -12.62 -20.30 -15.53
N GLU A 360 -11.52 -19.58 -15.31
CA GLU A 360 -10.49 -19.97 -14.33
C GLU A 360 -9.81 -18.77 -13.63
N SER A 361 -9.50 -18.92 -12.34
CA SER A 361 -8.67 -18.00 -11.54
C SER A 361 -7.44 -18.75 -11.05
N PHE A 362 -6.26 -18.18 -11.28
CA PHE A 362 -4.99 -18.82 -11.00
C PHE A 362 -4.06 -17.93 -10.20
N ASP A 363 -3.60 -18.43 -9.06
CA ASP A 363 -2.33 -17.96 -8.51
C ASP A 363 -1.21 -18.66 -9.27
N VAL A 364 -0.29 -17.89 -9.85
CA VAL A 364 0.93 -18.48 -10.44
C VAL A 364 1.67 -19.21 -9.32
N GLU A 365 1.96 -20.50 -9.53
CA GLU A 365 2.69 -21.30 -8.54
C GLU A 365 4.06 -20.67 -8.27
N LYS A 366 4.35 -20.44 -6.99
CA LYS A 366 5.64 -19.92 -6.56
C LYS A 366 6.72 -20.94 -6.87
N THR A 367 7.67 -20.56 -7.71
CA THR A 367 8.87 -21.35 -7.95
C THR A 367 9.72 -21.44 -6.68
N GLU A 368 10.57 -22.46 -6.58
CA GLU A 368 11.54 -22.56 -5.48
C GLU A 368 12.44 -21.32 -5.41
N THR A 369 12.83 -20.78 -6.57
CA THR A 369 13.57 -19.52 -6.67
C THR A 369 12.83 -18.34 -6.06
N GLU A 370 11.52 -18.17 -6.30
CA GLU A 370 10.73 -17.10 -5.67
C GLU A 370 10.71 -17.23 -4.14
N VAL A 371 10.57 -18.46 -3.63
CA VAL A 371 10.61 -18.73 -2.19
C VAL A 371 11.99 -18.36 -1.60
N LEU A 372 13.07 -18.73 -2.29
CA LEU A 372 14.43 -18.37 -1.88
C LEU A 372 14.67 -16.86 -1.92
N LEU A 373 14.20 -16.17 -2.96
CA LEU A 373 14.28 -14.72 -3.07
C LEU A 373 13.56 -14.02 -1.93
N TYR A 374 12.33 -14.44 -1.62
CA TYR A 374 11.59 -13.86 -0.50
C TYR A 374 12.32 -14.04 0.83
N LYS A 375 12.80 -15.26 1.10
CA LYS A 375 13.59 -15.54 2.30
C LYS A 375 14.87 -14.71 2.34
N GLY A 376 15.55 -14.56 1.20
CA GLY A 376 16.76 -13.77 1.08
C GLY A 376 16.52 -12.29 1.38
N VAL A 377 15.44 -11.70 0.83
CA VAL A 377 15.06 -10.31 1.10
C VAL A 377 14.70 -10.12 2.57
N THR A 378 14.00 -11.09 3.16
CA THR A 378 13.69 -11.10 4.60
C THR A 378 14.95 -11.15 5.45
N ASP A 379 15.90 -12.04 5.12
CA ASP A 379 17.18 -12.16 5.82
C ASP A 379 18.02 -10.90 5.69
N GLU A 380 18.08 -10.28 4.51
CA GLU A 380 18.79 -9.02 4.29
C GLU A 380 18.17 -7.89 5.12
N ALA A 381 16.84 -7.82 5.20
CA ALA A 381 16.12 -6.85 6.04
C ALA A 381 16.40 -7.05 7.54
N ASN A 382 16.61 -8.29 7.97
CA ASN A 382 16.97 -8.65 9.35
C ASN A 382 18.46 -8.53 9.65
N GLY A 383 19.30 -8.16 8.66
CA GLY A 383 20.74 -8.05 8.83
C GLY A 383 21.51 -9.38 8.72
N ASN A 384 20.85 -10.47 8.33
CA ASN A 384 21.43 -11.79 8.11
C ASN A 384 22.11 -11.88 6.72
N VAL A 385 23.06 -10.96 6.45
CA VAL A 385 23.63 -10.70 5.12
C VAL A 385 24.17 -11.96 4.44
N GLN A 386 24.90 -12.81 5.16
CA GLN A 386 25.51 -14.01 4.57
C GLN A 386 24.45 -15.05 4.19
N SER A 387 23.40 -15.19 5.01
CA SER A 387 22.27 -16.06 4.70
C SER A 387 21.53 -15.54 3.46
N ALA A 388 21.24 -14.24 3.41
CA ALA A 388 20.59 -13.60 2.27
C ALA A 388 21.35 -13.85 0.96
N ARG A 389 22.67 -13.59 0.94
CA ARG A 389 23.51 -13.82 -0.23
C ARG A 389 23.56 -15.30 -0.63
N SER A 390 23.60 -16.22 0.33
CA SER A 390 23.52 -17.66 0.03
C SER A 390 22.20 -18.05 -0.62
N LEU A 391 21.08 -17.50 -0.14
CA LEU A 391 19.76 -17.73 -0.70
C LEU A 391 19.63 -17.16 -2.12
N TYR A 392 20.13 -15.94 -2.36
CA TYR A 392 20.15 -15.36 -3.70
C TYR A 392 21.04 -16.16 -4.68
N GLN A 393 22.18 -16.65 -4.22
CA GLN A 393 23.07 -17.48 -5.04
C GLN A 393 22.39 -18.79 -5.44
N LYS A 394 21.73 -19.48 -4.50
CA LYS A 394 20.93 -20.68 -4.80
C LYS A 394 19.77 -20.38 -5.75
N ALA A 395 19.08 -19.26 -5.55
CA ALA A 395 18.01 -18.81 -6.42
C ALA A 395 18.49 -18.61 -7.88
N HIS A 396 19.71 -18.06 -8.07
CA HIS A 396 20.36 -17.94 -9.37
C HIS A 396 20.77 -19.29 -9.96
N GLU A 397 21.29 -20.21 -9.15
CA GLU A 397 21.67 -21.56 -9.60
C GLU A 397 20.46 -22.35 -10.12
N LEU A 398 19.30 -22.18 -9.50
CA LEU A 398 18.04 -22.80 -9.96
C LEU A 398 17.48 -22.18 -11.24
N MET A 399 17.66 -20.87 -11.43
CA MET A 399 17.23 -20.17 -12.65
C MET A 399 18.30 -19.17 -13.13
N PRO A 400 19.30 -19.65 -13.90
CA PRO A 400 20.41 -18.82 -14.36
C PRO A 400 20.00 -17.66 -15.26
N ASP A 401 18.92 -17.81 -16.02
CA ASP A 401 18.38 -16.80 -16.94
C ASP A 401 17.39 -15.83 -16.26
N TYR A 402 17.32 -15.83 -14.93
CA TYR A 402 16.49 -14.91 -14.16
C TYR A 402 17.34 -13.82 -13.51
N TYR A 403 17.10 -12.55 -13.85
CA TYR A 403 17.94 -11.44 -13.43
C TYR A 403 17.81 -11.08 -11.93
N LEU A 404 16.66 -11.36 -11.31
CA LEU A 404 16.33 -10.82 -9.98
C LEU A 404 17.25 -11.31 -8.86
N PRO A 405 17.65 -12.61 -8.80
CA PRO A 405 18.67 -13.07 -7.86
C PRO A 405 20.01 -12.32 -7.98
N LEU A 406 20.47 -12.06 -9.21
CA LEU A 406 21.72 -11.33 -9.45
C LEU A 406 21.57 -9.85 -9.06
N PHE A 407 20.43 -9.23 -9.34
CA PHE A 407 20.11 -7.91 -8.82
C PHE A 407 20.23 -7.86 -7.29
N TRP A 408 19.66 -8.84 -6.58
CA TRP A 408 19.65 -8.83 -5.11
C TRP A 408 21.03 -9.09 -4.51
N LEU A 409 21.86 -9.91 -5.17
CA LEU A 409 23.29 -10.02 -4.86
C LEU A 409 24.00 -8.67 -5.02
N GLY A 410 23.82 -8.00 -6.17
CA GLY A 410 24.39 -6.68 -6.44
C GLY A 410 23.96 -5.65 -5.39
N TYR A 411 22.67 -5.61 -5.06
CA TYR A 411 22.09 -4.74 -4.03
C TYR A 411 22.71 -5.00 -2.65
N SER A 412 22.83 -6.27 -2.24
CA SER A 412 23.45 -6.64 -0.97
C SER A 412 24.92 -6.23 -0.93
N TYR A 413 25.71 -6.47 -1.99
CA TYR A 413 27.10 -6.03 -2.03
C TYR A 413 27.24 -4.50 -1.98
N MET A 414 26.40 -3.76 -2.70
CA MET A 414 26.38 -2.29 -2.68
C MET A 414 26.07 -1.74 -1.28
N ARG A 415 25.02 -2.27 -0.63
CA ARG A 415 24.61 -1.87 0.73
C ARG A 415 25.72 -2.03 1.76
N HIS A 416 26.57 -3.04 1.58
CA HIS A 416 27.72 -3.34 2.45
C HIS A 416 29.05 -2.82 1.89
N LYS A 417 29.00 -1.87 0.95
CA LYS A 417 30.15 -1.12 0.38
C LYS A 417 31.19 -1.99 -0.36
N GLU A 418 30.81 -3.20 -0.77
CA GLU A 418 31.61 -4.10 -1.62
C GLU A 418 31.33 -3.80 -3.11
N ASN A 419 31.72 -2.60 -3.54
CA ASN A 419 31.29 -2.04 -4.83
C ASN A 419 31.76 -2.83 -6.07
N GLU A 420 32.94 -3.45 -6.04
CA GLU A 420 33.45 -4.22 -7.19
C GLU A 420 32.56 -5.42 -7.50
N LYS A 421 32.16 -6.17 -6.46
CA LYS A 421 31.21 -7.29 -6.61
C LYS A 421 29.83 -6.79 -6.99
N ALA A 422 29.39 -5.67 -6.42
CA ALA A 422 28.12 -5.07 -6.78
C ALA A 422 28.04 -4.75 -8.28
N ILE A 423 29.09 -4.14 -8.84
CA ILE A 423 29.20 -3.87 -10.29
C ILE A 423 29.13 -5.17 -11.10
N GLU A 424 29.87 -6.21 -10.71
CA GLU A 424 29.84 -7.52 -11.38
C GLU A 424 28.40 -8.08 -11.47
N PHE A 425 27.71 -8.14 -10.33
CA PHE A 425 26.37 -8.70 -10.27
C PHE A 425 25.31 -7.83 -10.97
N PHE A 426 25.43 -6.51 -10.91
CA PHE A 426 24.53 -5.63 -11.66
C PHE A 426 24.74 -5.76 -13.17
N ASN A 427 25.99 -5.83 -13.65
CA ASN A 427 26.25 -6.07 -15.07
C ASN A 427 25.64 -7.39 -15.55
N ARG A 428 25.83 -8.48 -14.80
CA ARG A 428 25.22 -9.78 -15.11
C ARG A 428 23.68 -9.73 -15.08
N ALA A 429 23.09 -8.99 -14.15
CA ALA A 429 21.64 -8.80 -14.12
C ALA A 429 21.14 -8.01 -15.36
N ILE A 430 21.89 -7.00 -15.80
CA ILE A 430 21.58 -6.20 -17.00
C ILE A 430 21.76 -7.02 -18.29
N GLU A 431 22.77 -7.89 -18.35
CA GLU A 431 22.96 -8.83 -19.47
C GLU A 431 21.75 -9.74 -19.67
N ILE A 432 21.15 -10.22 -18.57
CA ILE A 432 19.94 -11.06 -18.61
C ILE A 432 18.69 -10.21 -18.90
N ASN A 433 18.52 -9.10 -18.17
CA ASN A 433 17.40 -8.19 -18.37
C ASN A 433 17.89 -6.74 -18.57
N PRO A 434 18.11 -6.32 -19.84
CA PRO A 434 18.55 -4.96 -20.14
C PRO A 434 17.47 -3.91 -19.88
N ARG A 435 16.23 -4.32 -19.58
CA ARG A 435 15.12 -3.41 -19.26
C ARG A 435 15.00 -3.11 -17.75
N SER A 436 15.85 -3.69 -16.91
CA SER A 436 15.86 -3.42 -15.47
C SER A 436 16.43 -2.02 -15.19
N VAL A 437 15.55 -1.02 -15.14
CA VAL A 437 15.91 0.37 -14.87
C VAL A 437 16.52 0.52 -13.47
N ARG A 438 16.10 -0.30 -12.51
CA ARG A 438 16.68 -0.31 -11.16
C ARG A 438 18.11 -0.86 -11.14
N SER A 439 18.41 -1.90 -11.93
CA SER A 439 19.80 -2.41 -12.05
C SER A 439 20.71 -1.34 -12.63
N LEU A 440 20.23 -0.63 -13.66
CA LEU A 440 20.95 0.47 -14.30
C LEU A 440 21.17 1.65 -13.32
N LEU A 441 20.15 2.05 -12.57
CA LEU A 441 20.29 3.11 -11.54
C LEU A 441 21.37 2.75 -10.52
N TYR A 442 21.31 1.56 -9.93
CA TYR A 442 22.26 1.20 -8.88
C TYR A 442 23.69 1.02 -9.43
N LEU A 443 23.85 0.50 -10.65
CA LEU A 443 25.15 0.47 -11.31
C LEU A 443 25.70 1.88 -11.51
N GLY A 444 24.88 2.80 -12.05
CA GLY A 444 25.27 4.19 -12.25
C GLY A 444 25.66 4.88 -10.93
N ASN A 445 24.86 4.68 -9.86
CA ASN A 445 25.13 5.25 -8.53
C ASN A 445 26.48 4.82 -7.96
N ILE A 446 26.89 3.56 -8.18
CA ILE A 446 28.19 3.07 -7.74
C ILE A 446 29.32 3.71 -8.57
N LEU A 447 29.13 3.77 -9.90
CA LEU A 447 30.10 4.31 -10.83
C LEU A 447 30.29 5.82 -10.69
N GLU A 448 29.26 6.57 -10.26
CA GLU A 448 29.28 8.04 -10.19
C GLU A 448 30.50 8.60 -9.43
N SER A 449 30.92 7.94 -8.36
CA SER A 449 32.07 8.37 -7.55
C SER A 449 33.45 8.02 -8.15
N ARG A 450 33.50 7.11 -9.14
CA ARG A 450 34.71 6.50 -9.69
C ARG A 450 34.96 6.89 -11.16
N GLU A 451 33.90 6.82 -11.96
CA GLU A 451 33.91 6.89 -13.42
C GLU A 451 32.66 7.65 -13.89
N LYS A 452 32.67 8.98 -13.76
CA LYS A 452 31.51 9.85 -14.01
C LYS A 452 30.93 9.68 -15.41
N GLU A 453 31.78 9.57 -16.43
CA GLU A 453 31.37 9.42 -17.83
C GLU A 453 30.65 8.08 -18.05
N LYS A 454 31.12 7.01 -17.40
CA LYS A 454 30.43 5.71 -17.46
C LYS A 454 29.10 5.76 -16.71
N ALA A 455 29.05 6.40 -15.55
CA ALA A 455 27.81 6.57 -14.80
C ALA A 455 26.74 7.31 -15.63
N LEU A 456 27.13 8.41 -16.29
CA LEU A 456 26.24 9.15 -17.19
C LEU A 456 25.72 8.25 -18.32
N SER A 457 26.58 7.49 -18.99
CA SER A 457 26.17 6.56 -20.05
C SER A 457 25.19 5.48 -19.56
N VAL A 458 25.39 4.96 -18.34
CA VAL A 458 24.47 4.00 -17.72
C VAL A 458 23.12 4.64 -17.40
N TYR A 459 23.10 5.87 -16.88
CA TYR A 459 21.85 6.60 -16.64
C TYR A 459 21.11 6.92 -17.95
N GLU A 460 21.83 7.33 -18.99
CA GLU A 460 21.25 7.55 -20.33
C GLU A 460 20.65 6.26 -20.90
N THR A 461 21.29 5.11 -20.65
CA THR A 461 20.74 3.80 -21.01
C THR A 461 19.43 3.55 -20.27
N ALA A 462 19.36 3.83 -18.96
CA ALA A 462 18.11 3.71 -18.20
C ALA A 462 16.98 4.59 -18.76
N LEU A 463 17.30 5.83 -19.15
CA LEU A 463 16.33 6.74 -19.76
C LEU A 463 15.93 6.34 -21.19
N SER A 464 16.78 5.59 -21.90
CA SER A 464 16.40 4.99 -23.20
C SER A 464 15.42 3.83 -23.03
N VAL A 465 15.48 3.11 -21.90
CA VAL A 465 14.52 2.05 -21.54
C VAL A 465 13.21 2.64 -21.04
N SER A 466 13.28 3.67 -20.20
CA SER A 466 12.12 4.35 -19.61
C SER A 466 12.40 5.84 -19.49
N SER A 467 11.88 6.62 -20.43
CA SER A 467 12.12 8.08 -20.49
C SER A 467 11.55 8.84 -19.28
N SER A 468 10.59 8.24 -18.57
CA SER A 468 9.98 8.81 -17.37
C SER A 468 10.63 8.35 -16.05
N TYR A 469 11.78 7.69 -16.08
CA TYR A 469 12.40 7.14 -14.86
C TYR A 469 13.09 8.21 -14.01
N VAL A 470 12.30 8.81 -13.12
CA VAL A 470 12.68 10.03 -12.38
C VAL A 470 13.94 9.90 -11.52
N PRO A 471 14.20 8.79 -10.79
CA PRO A 471 15.47 8.60 -10.09
C PRO A 471 16.72 8.74 -10.97
N CYS A 472 16.69 8.27 -12.22
CA CYS A 472 17.82 8.46 -13.14
C CYS A 472 17.90 9.89 -13.69
N ILE A 473 16.75 10.55 -13.95
CA ILE A 473 16.73 11.97 -14.34
C ILE A 473 17.36 12.83 -13.23
N GLU A 474 17.00 12.55 -11.97
CA GLU A 474 17.58 13.20 -10.79
C GLU A 474 19.09 12.95 -10.69
N ALA A 475 19.55 11.71 -10.87
CA ALA A 475 20.97 11.38 -10.80
C ALA A 475 21.80 12.18 -11.84
N ILE A 476 21.29 12.33 -13.07
CA ILE A 476 21.93 13.18 -14.09
C ILE A 476 21.90 14.66 -13.69
N ALA A 477 20.78 15.14 -13.14
CA ALA A 477 20.67 16.51 -12.64
C ALA A 477 21.70 16.79 -11.53
N LEU A 478 21.86 15.86 -10.59
CA LEU A 478 22.80 15.94 -9.49
C LEU A 478 24.25 15.93 -9.98
N LEU A 479 24.59 15.14 -11.01
CA LEU A 479 25.89 15.17 -11.66
C LEU A 479 26.19 16.56 -12.26
N CYS A 480 25.21 17.15 -12.95
CA CYS A 480 25.33 18.51 -13.50
C CYS A 480 25.53 19.54 -12.38
N GLU A 481 24.74 19.45 -11.30
CA GLU A 481 24.82 20.30 -10.11
C GLU A 481 26.22 20.24 -9.47
N LYS A 482 26.75 19.03 -9.26
CA LYS A 482 28.11 18.81 -8.70
C LYS A 482 29.21 19.39 -9.61
N ASN A 483 29.00 19.37 -10.92
CA ASN A 483 29.91 19.97 -11.89
C ASN A 483 29.68 21.49 -12.09
N ARG A 484 28.75 22.08 -11.32
CA ARG A 484 28.33 23.49 -11.42
C ARG A 484 27.73 23.88 -12.77
N ASP A 485 27.28 22.90 -13.54
CA ASP A 485 26.46 23.13 -14.73
C ASP A 485 25.00 23.31 -14.31
N TYR A 486 24.73 24.46 -13.68
CA TYR A 486 23.43 24.77 -13.10
C TYR A 486 22.32 24.88 -14.15
N SER A 487 22.66 25.25 -15.39
CA SER A 487 21.71 25.32 -16.49
C SER A 487 21.16 23.94 -16.84
N ASN A 488 22.05 22.96 -17.03
CA ASN A 488 21.60 21.59 -17.31
C ASN A 488 21.00 20.93 -16.08
N ALA A 489 21.52 21.19 -14.87
CA ALA A 489 20.92 20.69 -13.63
C ALA A 489 19.45 21.12 -13.49
N ALA A 490 19.15 22.42 -13.66
CA ALA A 490 17.79 22.93 -13.61
C ALA A 490 16.89 22.29 -14.69
N LYS A 491 17.41 22.11 -15.91
CA LYS A 491 16.68 21.45 -16.99
C LYS A 491 16.29 20.02 -16.61
N PHE A 492 17.21 19.21 -16.11
CA PHE A 492 16.91 17.83 -15.74
C PHE A 492 15.99 17.75 -14.51
N TYR A 493 16.16 18.61 -13.50
CA TYR A 493 15.19 18.64 -12.39
C TYR A 493 13.79 19.06 -12.83
N ASN A 494 13.65 20.00 -13.78
CA ASN A 494 12.35 20.30 -14.38
C ASN A 494 11.78 19.09 -15.14
N ASN A 495 12.59 18.41 -15.96
CA ASN A 495 12.16 17.17 -16.64
C ASN A 495 11.69 16.09 -15.64
N ALA A 496 12.34 15.98 -14.48
CA ALA A 496 11.94 15.07 -13.41
C ALA A 496 10.55 15.41 -12.85
N LEU A 497 10.27 16.69 -12.62
CA LEU A 497 8.95 17.17 -12.17
C LEU A 497 7.88 17.10 -13.27
N GLU A 498 8.26 17.24 -14.54
CA GLU A 498 7.34 17.00 -15.67
C GLU A 498 6.92 15.51 -15.74
N ALA A 499 7.87 14.60 -15.58
CA ALA A 499 7.61 13.16 -15.52
C ALA A 499 6.77 12.80 -14.28
N ASN A 500 7.17 13.29 -13.11
CA ASN A 500 6.47 13.10 -11.85
C ASN A 500 6.43 14.40 -11.00
N PRO A 501 5.30 15.12 -11.00
CA PRO A 501 5.13 16.34 -10.21
C PRO A 501 5.22 16.13 -8.69
N PHE A 502 5.22 14.88 -8.23
CA PHE A 502 5.27 14.52 -6.81
C PHE A 502 6.65 13.99 -6.39
N TYR A 503 7.69 14.26 -7.17
CA TYR A 503 9.06 13.85 -6.83
C TYR A 503 9.81 14.97 -6.09
N GLY A 504 9.66 14.99 -4.76
CA GLY A 504 10.16 16.07 -3.91
C GLY A 504 11.66 16.35 -4.01
N ASN A 505 12.47 15.33 -4.29
CA ASN A 505 13.92 15.49 -4.46
C ASN A 505 14.28 16.37 -5.66
N ALA A 506 13.49 16.36 -6.74
CA ALA A 506 13.73 17.22 -7.89
C ALA A 506 13.42 18.70 -7.58
N ALA A 507 12.33 18.96 -6.85
CA ALA A 507 12.01 20.31 -6.36
C ALA A 507 13.09 20.82 -5.38
N LEU A 508 13.58 19.95 -4.49
CA LEU A 508 14.70 20.27 -3.60
C LEU A 508 15.96 20.60 -4.39
N GLY A 509 16.27 19.83 -5.44
CA GLY A 509 17.37 20.08 -6.36
C GLY A 509 17.27 21.42 -7.08
N LEU A 510 16.08 21.78 -7.59
CA LEU A 510 15.84 23.12 -8.16
C LEU A 510 16.11 24.23 -7.16
N GLY A 511 15.64 24.08 -5.92
CA GLY A 511 15.91 25.05 -4.86
C GLY A 511 17.41 25.24 -4.63
N ARG A 512 18.19 24.15 -4.55
CA ARG A 512 19.65 24.23 -4.42
C ARG A 512 20.31 24.93 -5.62
N VAL A 513 19.87 24.61 -6.83
CA VAL A 513 20.38 25.22 -8.07
C VAL A 513 20.06 26.72 -8.11
N PHE A 514 18.83 27.14 -7.80
CA PHE A 514 18.45 28.55 -7.77
C PHE A 514 19.21 29.33 -6.69
N THR A 515 19.42 28.74 -5.51
CA THR A 515 20.28 29.32 -4.47
C THR A 515 21.70 29.54 -4.98
N ALA A 516 22.29 28.56 -5.68
CA ALA A 516 23.64 28.69 -6.24
C ALA A 516 23.73 29.77 -7.33
N LEU A 517 22.64 30.01 -8.06
CA LEU A 517 22.50 31.09 -9.04
C LEU A 517 22.16 32.46 -8.41
N GLY A 518 21.95 32.53 -7.10
CA GLY A 518 21.55 33.75 -6.40
C GLY A 518 20.09 34.17 -6.60
N ASN A 519 19.26 33.31 -7.21
CA ASN A 519 17.84 33.57 -7.43
C ASN A 519 17.02 33.13 -6.21
N LYS A 520 16.91 34.02 -5.22
CA LYS A 520 16.27 33.73 -3.94
C LYS A 520 14.76 33.46 -4.03
N GLU A 521 14.07 34.15 -4.93
CA GLU A 521 12.62 34.00 -5.10
C GLU A 521 12.26 32.60 -5.61
N ASN A 522 12.89 32.16 -6.70
CA ASN A 522 12.65 30.82 -7.24
C ASN A 522 13.16 29.71 -6.31
N ALA A 523 14.22 29.97 -5.52
CA ALA A 523 14.69 29.02 -4.53
C ALA A 523 13.65 28.78 -3.42
N LEU A 524 13.05 29.86 -2.90
CA LEU A 524 11.99 29.79 -1.89
C LEU A 524 10.79 28.99 -2.41
N GLU A 525 10.33 29.28 -3.64
CA GLU A 525 9.22 28.57 -4.27
C GLU A 525 9.53 27.07 -4.43
N ALA A 526 10.70 26.73 -4.97
CA ALA A 526 11.10 25.34 -5.18
C ALA A 526 11.23 24.56 -3.85
N PHE A 527 11.77 25.18 -2.79
CA PHE A 527 11.83 24.54 -1.47
C PHE A 527 10.46 24.42 -0.82
N GLN A 528 9.54 25.38 -1.03
CA GLN A 528 8.15 25.25 -0.60
C GLN A 528 7.48 24.05 -1.26
N VAL A 529 7.60 23.92 -2.58
CA VAL A 529 7.11 22.76 -3.34
C VAL A 529 7.72 21.45 -2.82
N ALA A 530 9.02 21.42 -2.56
CA ALA A 530 9.69 20.24 -2.01
C ALA A 530 9.17 19.84 -0.62
N ALA A 531 8.89 20.83 0.24
CA ALA A 531 8.35 20.62 1.58
C ALA A 531 6.88 20.16 1.56
N ASP A 532 6.08 20.65 0.59
CA ASP A 532 4.68 20.29 0.44
C ASP A 532 4.50 18.88 -0.14
N ILE A 533 5.32 18.51 -1.13
CA ILE A 533 5.32 17.17 -1.73
C ILE A 533 5.84 16.11 -0.75
N SER A 534 6.86 16.45 0.04
CA SER A 534 7.53 15.52 0.96
C SER A 534 7.56 16.09 2.38
N PRO A 535 6.40 16.13 3.07
CA PRO A 535 6.30 16.71 4.41
C PRO A 535 7.14 15.98 5.46
N SER A 536 7.43 14.69 5.24
CA SER A 536 8.29 13.86 6.11
C SER A 536 9.77 13.89 5.74
N HIS A 537 10.20 14.74 4.80
CA HIS A 537 11.60 14.84 4.40
C HIS A 537 12.32 15.99 5.12
N THR A 538 13.22 15.65 6.05
CA THR A 538 13.92 16.61 6.91
C THR A 538 14.63 17.71 6.14
N GLU A 539 15.37 17.37 5.07
CA GLU A 539 16.15 18.37 4.32
C GLU A 539 15.24 19.37 3.61
N SER A 540 14.08 18.93 3.07
CA SER A 540 13.11 19.84 2.43
C SER A 540 12.56 20.86 3.43
N GLN A 541 12.14 20.41 4.62
CA GLN A 541 11.66 21.29 5.68
C GLN A 541 12.75 22.28 6.15
N TYR A 542 13.98 21.78 6.32
CA TYR A 542 15.12 22.61 6.71
C TYR A 542 15.47 23.67 5.66
N LYS A 543 15.52 23.31 4.38
CA LYS A 543 15.91 24.24 3.31
C LYS A 543 14.90 25.36 3.11
N LEU A 544 13.62 25.04 3.24
CA LEU A 544 12.57 26.06 3.30
C LEU A 544 12.75 27.00 4.50
N ALA A 545 12.99 26.45 5.70
CA ALA A 545 13.26 27.25 6.90
C ALA A 545 14.49 28.15 6.74
N GLU A 546 15.57 27.66 6.13
CA GLU A 546 16.79 28.42 5.84
C GLU A 546 16.50 29.60 4.91
N CYS A 547 15.75 29.39 3.82
CA CYS A 547 15.36 30.46 2.91
C CYS A 547 14.43 31.50 3.56
N LEU A 548 13.46 31.06 4.36
CA LEU A 548 12.56 31.96 5.11
C LEU A 548 13.33 32.82 6.12
N PHE A 549 14.31 32.23 6.81
CA PHE A 549 15.20 32.96 7.72
C PHE A 549 15.99 34.04 6.99
N GLU A 550 16.57 33.73 5.83
CA GLU A 550 17.29 34.71 5.00
C GLU A 550 16.40 35.80 4.42
N ALA A 551 15.13 35.49 4.16
CA ALA A 551 14.10 36.45 3.76
C ALA A 551 13.56 37.30 4.93
N GLY A 552 13.96 37.00 6.18
CA GLY A 552 13.52 37.70 7.38
C GLY A 552 12.14 37.26 7.90
N ASN A 553 11.54 36.21 7.33
CA ASN A 553 10.30 35.62 7.82
C ASN A 553 10.61 34.63 8.96
N LEU A 554 10.97 35.19 10.12
CA LEU A 554 11.54 34.41 11.22
C LEU A 554 10.54 33.44 11.89
N GLU A 555 9.24 33.79 11.91
CA GLU A 555 8.20 32.95 12.53
C GLU A 555 7.95 31.67 11.73
N GLU A 556 7.75 31.80 10.41
CA GLU A 556 7.60 30.63 9.55
C GLU A 556 8.88 29.79 9.48
N ALA A 557 10.05 30.44 9.46
CA ALA A 557 11.33 29.73 9.55
C ALA A 557 11.42 28.88 10.82
N ALA A 558 10.99 29.39 11.98
CA ALA A 558 10.93 28.63 13.22
C ALA A 558 9.97 27.44 13.13
N ASN A 559 8.79 27.62 12.56
CA ASN A 559 7.80 26.55 12.37
C ASN A 559 8.36 25.41 11.52
N TYR A 560 8.95 25.71 10.36
CA TYR A 560 9.53 24.68 9.49
C TYR A 560 10.81 24.06 10.07
N CYS A 561 11.59 24.82 10.83
CA CYS A 561 12.74 24.29 11.56
C CYS A 561 12.29 23.29 12.66
N LEU A 562 11.21 23.58 13.39
CA LEU A 562 10.63 22.67 14.38
C LEU A 562 10.12 21.39 13.72
N LYS A 563 9.37 21.49 12.60
CA LYS A 563 8.94 20.31 11.82
C LYS A 563 10.12 19.43 11.43
N ALA A 564 11.20 20.02 10.92
CA ALA A 564 12.40 19.27 10.55
C ALA A 564 13.03 18.55 11.76
N MET A 565 13.06 19.19 12.93
CA MET A 565 13.56 18.59 14.19
C MET A 565 12.63 17.50 14.75
N GLU A 566 11.33 17.59 14.52
CA GLU A 566 10.37 16.55 14.88
C GLU A 566 10.58 15.27 14.06
N ILE A 567 10.90 15.43 12.77
CA ILE A 567 11.19 14.33 11.85
C ILE A 567 12.55 13.69 12.18
N ASP A 568 13.61 14.49 12.26
CA ASP A 568 14.95 14.02 12.63
C ASP A 568 15.61 14.95 13.66
N ARG A 569 15.56 14.49 14.91
CA ARG A 569 16.16 15.18 16.05
C ARG A 569 17.68 15.27 15.99
N ASN A 570 18.34 14.48 15.16
CA ASN A 570 19.80 14.43 15.06
C ASN A 570 20.34 15.19 13.84
N TYR A 571 19.47 15.82 13.04
CA TYR A 571 19.89 16.57 11.87
C TYR A 571 20.58 17.89 12.26
N THR A 572 21.91 17.90 12.37
CA THR A 572 22.72 19.03 12.84
C THR A 572 22.39 20.41 12.24
N PRO A 573 22.08 20.54 10.93
CA PRO A 573 21.76 21.84 10.34
C PRO A 573 20.55 22.54 10.99
N THR A 574 19.51 21.81 11.40
CA THR A 574 18.31 22.41 12.02
C THR A 574 18.62 23.01 13.39
N HIS A 575 19.42 22.32 14.22
CA HIS A 575 19.88 22.89 15.50
C HIS A 575 20.67 24.18 15.33
N THR A 576 21.50 24.24 14.29
CA THR A 576 22.29 25.43 13.97
C THR A 576 21.38 26.59 13.59
N LEU A 577 20.38 26.33 12.73
CA LEU A 577 19.40 27.34 12.33
C LEU A 577 18.51 27.79 13.51
N MET A 578 18.04 26.87 14.34
CA MET A 578 17.26 27.18 15.55
C MET A 578 18.04 28.09 16.50
N ASN A 579 19.33 27.83 16.72
CA ASN A 579 20.18 28.71 17.53
C ASN A 579 20.33 30.12 16.93
N LYS A 580 20.33 30.27 15.61
CA LYS A 580 20.32 31.59 14.96
C LYS A 580 18.98 32.29 15.17
N LEU A 581 17.87 31.57 14.97
CA LEU A 581 16.49 32.06 15.17
C LEU A 581 16.26 32.60 16.59
N LEU A 582 16.70 31.85 17.60
CA LEU A 582 16.61 32.26 19.02
C LEU A 582 17.45 33.53 19.30
N LYS A 583 18.60 33.69 18.63
CA LYS A 583 19.45 34.88 18.76
C LYS A 583 18.90 36.10 18.02
N SER A 584 18.12 35.91 16.95
CA SER A 584 17.49 36.99 16.18
C SER A 584 16.27 37.64 16.87
N LYS A 585 16.02 37.35 18.16
CA LYS A 585 14.91 37.86 18.98
C LYS A 585 13.51 37.44 18.49
N LEU A 586 13.32 36.14 18.23
CA LEU A 586 12.03 35.51 18.48
C LEU A 586 12.17 34.66 19.74
N LEU A 587 11.94 35.32 20.88
CA LEU A 587 11.32 34.83 22.10
C LEU A 587 10.97 36.04 22.97
#